data_AF-A0A8T2VGS7-F1
#
_entry.id   AF-A0A8T2VGS7-F1
#
_cell.length_a   1.000
_cell.length_b   1.000
_cell.length_c   1.000
_cell.angle_alpha   90.00
_cell.angle_beta   90.00
_cell.angle_gamma   90.00
#
_symmetry.space_group_name_H-M   'P 1'
#
loop_
_entity.id
_entity.type
_entity.pdbx_description
1 polymer ?
#
loop_
_entity_poly.entity_id
_entity_poly.type
_entity_poly.pdbx_seq_one_letter_code
_entity_poly.pdbx_strand_id
1 'polypeptide(L)'
;MSRFRNLLRLHGAIANNAAGKRWISLYEQMKLMDKLNEESGRLRFTGYSDTGFNINNIFYEGSIMCHGSLILNWTPMSFKEITSESLSIFELLRPAPELLVLGCGRSVQFPGKDVKDFLRSNGIKLEAVDSRSAVATFNFLNDEGRLVAAAILPFGSES
;
A
#
# COMPACT_ATOMS: atom_id res chain seq x y z
N MET A 1 -28.41 11.06 -13.34
CA MET A 1 -28.04 12.49 -13.17
C MET A 1 -29.07 13.36 -12.45
N SER A 2 -30.28 12.89 -12.10
CA SER A 2 -31.29 13.74 -11.44
C SER A 2 -31.26 13.73 -9.90
N ARG A 3 -30.62 12.73 -9.26
CA ARG A 3 -30.60 12.61 -7.79
C ARG A 3 -29.47 13.37 -7.07
N PHE A 4 -28.45 13.85 -7.77
CA PHE A 4 -27.34 14.60 -7.16
C PHE A 4 -27.53 16.13 -7.14
N ARG A 5 -28.44 16.66 -7.97
CA ARG A 5 -28.73 18.10 -8.03
C ARG A 5 -29.62 18.58 -6.87
N ASN A 6 -30.38 17.68 -6.24
CA ASN A 6 -31.21 18.03 -5.09
C ASN A 6 -30.44 18.08 -3.75
N LEU A 7 -29.25 17.49 -3.66
CA LEU A 7 -28.44 17.61 -2.45
C LEU A 7 -27.75 18.98 -2.34
N LEU A 8 -27.38 19.59 -3.47
CA LEU A 8 -26.71 20.90 -3.51
C LEU A 8 -27.62 22.10 -3.21
N ARG A 9 -28.95 21.94 -3.26
CA ARG A 9 -29.89 23.03 -2.94
C ARG A 9 -30.13 23.24 -1.43
N LEU A 10 -29.71 22.31 -0.58
CA LEU A 10 -29.78 22.46 0.89
C LEU A 10 -28.47 22.99 1.54
N HIS A 11 -27.36 23.11 0.79
CA HIS A 11 -26.05 23.43 1.36
C HIS A 11 -25.68 24.92 1.41
N GLY A 12 -26.53 25.81 0.88
CA GLY A 12 -26.30 27.27 0.98
C GLY A 12 -26.28 27.80 2.42
N ALA A 13 -26.90 27.08 3.37
CA ALA A 13 -26.94 27.46 4.79
C ALA A 13 -25.78 26.90 5.62
N ILE A 14 -25.05 25.88 5.14
CA ILE A 14 -23.95 25.25 5.88
C ILE A 14 -22.60 25.90 5.53
N ALA A 15 -22.45 26.43 4.31
CA ALA A 15 -21.19 27.01 3.82
C ALA A 15 -20.73 28.28 4.56
N ASN A 16 -21.62 28.95 5.32
CA ASN A 16 -21.30 30.22 5.97
C ASN A 16 -21.06 30.14 7.48
N ASN A 17 -21.19 28.96 8.11
CA ASN A 17 -20.83 28.78 9.51
C ASN A 17 -19.38 28.28 9.66
N ALA A 18 -18.82 28.43 10.86
CA ALA A 18 -17.44 28.07 11.16
C ALA A 18 -17.12 26.58 10.89
N ALA A 19 -18.09 25.69 11.05
CA ALA A 19 -17.91 24.26 10.75
C ALA A 19 -17.81 24.02 9.24
N GLY A 20 -18.64 24.66 8.41
CA GLY A 20 -18.57 24.54 6.95
C GLY A 20 -17.23 25.04 6.38
N LYS A 21 -16.74 26.18 6.88
CA LYS A 21 -15.41 26.71 6.50
C LYS A 21 -14.27 25.79 6.95
N ARG A 22 -14.38 25.18 8.13
CA ARG A 22 -13.39 24.22 8.65
C ARG A 22 -13.39 22.92 7.84
N TRP A 23 -14.55 22.42 7.42
CA TRP A 23 -14.64 21.24 6.55
C TRP A 23 -14.05 21.50 5.16
N ILE A 24 -14.33 22.65 4.56
CA ILE A 24 -13.72 23.04 3.28
C ILE A 24 -12.20 23.19 3.44
N SER A 25 -11.73 23.83 4.51
CA SER A 25 -10.29 23.94 4.82
C SER A 25 -9.63 22.59 5.00
N LEU A 26 -10.26 21.65 5.71
CA LEU A 26 -9.73 20.30 5.92
C LEU A 26 -9.66 19.53 4.61
N TYR A 27 -10.68 19.64 3.76
CA TYR A 27 -10.69 19.02 2.44
C TYR A 27 -9.58 19.57 1.53
N GLU A 28 -9.43 20.90 1.46
CA GLU A 28 -8.35 21.52 0.69
C GLU A 28 -6.96 21.17 1.26
N GLN A 29 -6.83 21.06 2.58
CA GLN A 29 -5.60 20.57 3.22
C GLN A 29 -5.32 19.11 2.86
N MET A 30 -6.32 18.23 2.91
CA MET A 30 -6.16 16.83 2.50
C MET A 30 -5.74 16.74 1.04
N LYS A 31 -6.36 17.53 0.15
CA LYS A 31 -6.00 17.57 -1.28
C LYS A 31 -4.60 18.14 -1.52
N LEU A 32 -4.19 19.13 -0.73
CA LEU A 32 -2.83 19.66 -0.77
C LEU A 32 -1.83 18.62 -0.26
N MET A 33 -2.18 17.87 0.78
CA MET A 33 -1.34 16.78 1.30
C MET A 33 -1.22 15.65 0.29
N ASP A 34 -2.30 15.28 -0.41
CA ASP A 34 -2.25 14.30 -1.50
C ASP A 34 -1.35 14.78 -2.65
N LYS A 35 -1.48 16.05 -3.06
CA LYS A 35 -0.64 16.66 -4.10
C LYS A 35 0.83 16.80 -3.66
N LEU A 36 1.09 17.15 -2.41
CA LEU A 36 2.44 17.18 -1.85
C LEU A 36 3.04 15.77 -1.74
N ASN A 37 2.22 14.73 -1.54
CA ASN A 37 2.66 13.34 -1.57
C ASN A 37 2.96 12.87 -3.01
N GLU A 38 2.26 13.40 -4.01
CA GLU A 38 2.60 13.24 -5.44
C GLU A 38 3.93 13.94 -5.79
N GLU A 39 4.19 15.12 -5.21
CA GLU A 39 5.42 15.92 -5.47
C GLU A 39 6.62 15.51 -4.57
N SER A 40 6.37 14.87 -3.42
CA SER A 40 7.39 14.39 -2.45
C SER A 40 7.64 12.89 -2.62
N GLY A 41 8.23 12.52 -3.76
CA GLY A 41 8.93 11.24 -3.98
C GLY A 41 8.21 9.97 -3.54
N ARG A 42 7.40 9.38 -4.44
CA ARG A 42 6.85 8.03 -4.29
C ARG A 42 7.89 7.04 -3.76
N LEU A 43 7.45 6.08 -2.95
CA LEU A 43 8.34 5.03 -2.45
C LEU A 43 8.97 4.27 -3.60
N ARG A 44 10.29 4.18 -3.58
CA ARG A 44 11.05 3.47 -4.60
C ARG A 44 12.11 2.61 -3.95
N PHE A 45 12.07 1.32 -4.25
CA PHE A 45 13.18 0.42 -3.97
C PHE A 45 14.35 0.79 -4.89
N THR A 46 15.49 1.17 -4.29
CA THR A 46 16.72 1.53 -5.01
C THR A 46 17.79 0.45 -4.94
N GLY A 47 17.60 -0.56 -4.09
CA GLY A 47 18.47 -1.73 -4.00
C GLY A 47 17.95 -2.77 -3.01
N TYR A 48 18.63 -3.92 -2.95
CA TYR A 48 18.31 -5.01 -2.03
C TYR A 48 19.58 -5.76 -1.65
N SER A 49 19.51 -6.50 -0.54
CA SER A 49 20.55 -7.44 -0.08
C SER A 49 19.91 -8.76 0.34
N ASP A 50 20.71 -9.67 0.88
CA ASP A 50 20.20 -10.90 1.49
C ASP A 50 19.38 -10.63 2.76
N THR A 51 19.55 -9.47 3.40
CA THR A 51 18.94 -9.16 4.70
C THR A 51 17.89 -8.06 4.65
N GLY A 52 17.77 -7.31 3.56
CA GLY A 52 16.84 -6.19 3.51
C GLY A 52 16.86 -5.40 2.21
N PHE A 53 16.41 -4.15 2.29
CA PHE A 53 16.08 -3.32 1.14
C PHE A 53 16.54 -1.87 1.31
N ASN A 54 17.01 -1.26 0.23
CA ASN A 54 17.17 0.19 0.16
C ASN A 54 15.92 0.80 -0.45
N ILE A 55 15.24 1.68 0.31
CA ILE A 55 14.06 2.40 -0.13
C ILE A 55 14.34 3.89 0.02
N ASN A 56 14.25 4.65 -1.08
CA ASN A 56 14.58 6.07 -1.11
C ASN A 56 15.97 6.38 -0.48
N ASN A 57 16.96 5.51 -0.72
CA ASN A 57 18.34 5.56 -0.21
C ASN A 57 18.50 5.36 1.31
N ILE A 58 17.47 4.86 1.99
CA ILE A 58 17.55 4.41 3.38
C ILE A 58 17.50 2.88 3.38
N PHE A 59 18.42 2.25 4.12
CA PHE A 59 18.43 0.80 4.29
C PHE A 59 17.45 0.38 5.39
N TYR A 60 16.59 -0.58 5.07
CA TYR A 60 15.66 -1.23 5.97
C TYR A 60 16.03 -2.70 6.05
N GLU A 61 16.34 -3.17 7.26
CA GLU A 61 16.67 -4.56 7.53
C GLU A 61 15.40 -5.37 7.81
N GLY A 62 15.38 -6.61 7.31
CA GLY A 62 14.27 -7.53 7.45
C GLY A 62 13.21 -7.38 6.37
N SER A 63 12.06 -8.02 6.61
CA SER A 63 10.93 -7.99 5.70
C SER A 63 10.19 -6.66 5.79
N ILE A 64 9.69 -6.21 4.66
CA ILE A 64 9.09 -4.88 4.53
C ILE A 64 7.71 -4.99 3.91
N MET A 65 6.79 -4.18 4.43
CA MET A 65 5.52 -3.87 3.78
C MET A 65 5.49 -2.41 3.37
N CYS A 66 4.99 -2.13 2.15
CA CYS A 66 4.87 -0.78 1.61
C CYS A 66 3.49 -0.56 0.98
N HIS A 67 2.94 0.64 1.11
CA HIS A 67 1.73 1.07 0.41
C HIS A 67 1.63 2.61 0.38
N GLY A 68 1.54 3.21 -0.81
CA GLY A 68 1.56 4.67 -0.94
C GLY A 68 2.90 5.25 -0.43
N SER A 69 2.85 6.07 0.62
CA SER A 69 4.04 6.60 1.32
C SER A 69 4.39 5.84 2.60
N LEU A 70 3.64 4.79 2.95
CA LEU A 70 3.87 3.99 4.15
C LEU A 70 4.93 2.92 3.92
N ILE A 71 5.90 2.84 4.83
CA ILE A 71 6.85 1.73 4.98
C ILE A 71 6.70 1.16 6.39
N LEU A 72 6.56 -0.15 6.52
CA LEU A 72 6.49 -0.87 7.79
C LEU A 72 7.48 -2.03 7.80
N ASN A 73 8.12 -2.25 8.94
CA ASN A 73 8.74 -3.54 9.21
C ASN A 73 7.64 -4.59 9.32
N TRP A 74 7.76 -5.63 8.52
CA TRP A 74 6.80 -6.70 8.43
C TRP A 74 7.35 -7.93 9.14
N THR A 75 6.59 -8.48 10.08
CA THR A 75 7.08 -9.50 11.02
C THR A 75 7.59 -10.80 10.37
N PRO A 76 6.94 -11.38 9.34
CA PRO A 76 7.37 -12.66 8.76
C PRO A 76 8.81 -12.61 8.24
N MET A 77 9.65 -13.57 8.63
CA MET A 77 11.03 -13.70 8.16
C MET A 77 11.23 -14.86 7.18
N SER A 78 10.25 -15.75 7.08
CA SER A 78 10.18 -16.89 6.16
C SER A 78 8.81 -16.97 5.49
N PHE A 79 8.71 -17.73 4.39
CA PHE A 79 7.44 -17.84 3.66
C PHE A 79 6.33 -18.52 4.48
N LYS A 80 6.70 -19.47 5.34
CA LYS A 80 5.75 -20.19 6.22
C LYS A 80 5.06 -19.29 7.24
N GLU A 81 5.64 -18.14 7.57
CA GLU A 81 5.09 -17.16 8.52
C GLU A 81 4.10 -16.18 7.86
N ILE A 82 3.88 -16.31 6.55
CA ILE A 82 2.91 -15.50 5.81
C ILE A 82 1.54 -16.12 5.99
N THR A 83 0.69 -15.47 6.79
CA THR A 83 -0.67 -15.89 7.13
C THR A 83 -1.64 -14.73 6.92
N SER A 84 -2.95 -14.98 7.01
CA SER A 84 -3.96 -13.92 7.04
C SER A 84 -3.68 -12.87 8.12
N GLU A 85 -3.24 -13.31 9.29
CA GLU A 85 -2.98 -12.44 10.45
C GLU A 85 -1.78 -11.54 10.20
N SER A 86 -0.70 -12.05 9.60
CA SER A 86 0.46 -11.20 9.27
C SER A 86 0.17 -10.20 8.16
N LEU A 87 -0.95 -10.34 7.43
CA LEU A 87 -1.43 -9.41 6.41
C LEU A 87 -2.65 -8.58 6.86
N SER A 88 -3.09 -8.71 8.12
CA SER A 88 -4.30 -8.06 8.66
C SER A 88 -4.30 -6.53 8.55
N ILE A 89 -3.12 -5.90 8.48
CA ILE A 89 -2.98 -4.45 8.25
C ILE A 89 -3.70 -3.96 6.99
N PHE A 90 -3.89 -4.82 5.97
CA PHE A 90 -4.65 -4.45 4.77
C PHE A 90 -6.12 -4.12 5.03
N GLU A 91 -6.71 -4.60 6.13
CA GLU A 91 -8.07 -4.25 6.52
C GLU A 91 -8.18 -2.78 6.97
N LEU A 92 -7.05 -2.20 7.41
CA LEU A 92 -6.97 -0.86 7.98
C LEU A 92 -6.49 0.20 6.99
N LEU A 93 -5.76 -0.19 5.94
CA LEU A 93 -5.19 0.74 4.97
C LEU A 93 -6.27 1.42 4.12
N ARG A 94 -6.21 2.75 4.04
CA ARG A 94 -7.10 3.57 3.22
C ARG A 94 -6.28 4.59 2.41
N PRO A 95 -6.48 4.68 1.07
CA PRO A 95 -7.27 3.76 0.24
C PRO A 95 -6.76 2.31 0.36
N ALA A 96 -7.63 1.32 0.15
CA ALA A 96 -7.19 -0.07 0.13
C ALA A 96 -6.38 -0.33 -1.14
N PRO A 97 -5.29 -1.11 -1.09
CA PRO A 97 -4.58 -1.51 -2.30
C PRO A 97 -5.49 -2.37 -3.19
N GLU A 98 -5.38 -2.22 -4.50
CA GLU A 98 -6.05 -3.10 -5.47
C GLU A 98 -5.21 -4.35 -5.78
N LEU A 99 -3.90 -4.27 -5.54
CA LEU A 99 -2.92 -5.31 -5.86
C LEU A 99 -1.85 -5.36 -4.77
N LEU A 100 -1.58 -6.57 -4.27
CA LEU A 100 -0.43 -6.90 -3.44
C LEU A 100 0.61 -7.64 -4.27
N VAL A 101 1.81 -7.07 -4.36
CA VAL A 101 3.02 -7.77 -4.81
C VAL A 101 3.66 -8.46 -3.60
N LEU A 102 3.63 -9.78 -3.58
CA LEU A 102 4.23 -10.60 -2.53
C LEU A 102 5.61 -11.10 -2.99
N GLY A 103 6.67 -10.66 -2.30
CA GLY A 103 8.03 -11.14 -2.53
C GLY A 103 8.39 -12.30 -1.62
N CYS A 104 8.55 -13.49 -2.20
CA CYS A 104 8.63 -14.77 -1.49
C CYS A 104 10.07 -15.20 -1.11
N GLY A 105 11.05 -14.30 -1.16
CA GLY A 105 12.47 -14.61 -0.96
C GLY A 105 13.15 -14.99 -2.28
N ARG A 106 13.91 -16.09 -2.30
CA ARG A 106 14.71 -16.51 -3.47
C ARG A 106 13.92 -17.05 -4.64
N SER A 107 12.76 -17.63 -4.37
CA SER A 107 11.95 -18.32 -5.36
C SER A 107 10.48 -17.97 -5.18
N VAL A 108 9.74 -18.05 -6.27
CA VAL A 108 8.30 -17.87 -6.24
C VAL A 108 7.67 -18.98 -5.40
N GLN A 109 6.85 -18.59 -4.44
CA GLN A 109 6.05 -19.50 -3.63
C GLN A 109 4.60 -19.03 -3.65
N PHE A 110 3.66 -19.99 -3.66
CA PHE A 110 2.24 -19.69 -3.77
C PHE A 110 1.58 -19.76 -2.39
N PRO A 111 0.95 -18.68 -1.92
CA PRO A 111 0.29 -18.71 -0.63
C PRO A 111 -0.84 -19.74 -0.55
N GLY A 112 -1.09 -20.17 0.68
CA GLY A 112 -2.20 -21.05 1.04
C GLY A 112 -3.56 -20.46 0.70
N LYS A 113 -4.60 -21.30 0.79
CA LYS A 113 -5.99 -20.91 0.48
C LYS A 113 -6.48 -19.80 1.43
N ASP A 114 -6.08 -19.86 2.69
CA ASP A 114 -6.35 -18.89 3.75
C ASP A 114 -5.90 -17.48 3.35
N VAL A 115 -4.64 -17.29 2.97
CA VAL A 115 -4.09 -15.98 2.54
C VAL A 115 -4.81 -15.48 1.29
N LYS A 116 -5.02 -16.37 0.30
CA LYS A 116 -5.72 -16.00 -0.94
C LYS A 116 -7.17 -15.58 -0.70
N ASP A 117 -7.86 -16.25 0.21
CA ASP A 117 -9.24 -15.93 0.57
C ASP A 117 -9.32 -14.60 1.34
N PHE A 118 -8.40 -14.36 2.28
CA PHE A 118 -8.29 -13.11 3.02
C PHE A 118 -8.05 -11.90 2.10
N LEU A 119 -7.11 -12.00 1.16
CA LEU A 119 -6.86 -10.92 0.20
C LEU A 119 -8.08 -10.69 -0.70
N ARG A 120 -8.71 -11.77 -1.17
CA ARG A 120 -9.90 -11.68 -2.01
C ARG A 120 -11.08 -11.03 -1.28
N SER A 121 -11.32 -11.35 0.00
CA SER A 121 -12.39 -10.72 0.77
C SER A 121 -12.17 -9.23 0.99
N ASN A 122 -10.92 -8.78 0.97
CA ASN A 122 -10.54 -7.36 1.02
C ASN A 122 -10.49 -6.69 -0.37
N GLY A 123 -10.82 -7.40 -1.45
CA GLY A 123 -10.78 -6.87 -2.82
C GLY A 123 -9.36 -6.74 -3.40
N ILE A 124 -8.38 -7.38 -2.78
CA ILE A 124 -6.96 -7.26 -3.11
C ILE A 124 -6.57 -8.41 -4.03
N LYS A 125 -6.05 -8.09 -5.21
CA LYS A 125 -5.43 -9.08 -6.10
C LYS A 125 -4.04 -9.45 -5.57
N LEU A 126 -3.60 -10.68 -5.80
CA LEU A 126 -2.29 -11.15 -5.37
C LEU A 126 -1.42 -11.46 -6.59
N GLU A 127 -0.20 -10.93 -6.59
CA GLU A 127 0.88 -11.29 -7.49
C GLU A 127 2.07 -11.77 -6.64
N ALA A 128 2.33 -13.07 -6.65
CA ALA A 128 3.45 -13.68 -5.92
C ALA A 128 4.64 -13.90 -6.85
N VAL A 129 5.79 -13.37 -6.48
CA VAL A 129 7.05 -13.44 -7.24
C VAL A 129 8.24 -13.61 -6.29
N ASP A 130 9.46 -13.85 -6.81
CA ASP A 130 10.66 -13.74 -5.97
C ASP A 130 10.91 -12.29 -5.56
N SER A 131 11.66 -12.06 -4.48
CA SER A 131 11.83 -10.71 -3.92
C SER A 131 12.57 -9.74 -4.83
N ARG A 132 13.42 -10.22 -5.76
CA ARG A 132 14.10 -9.34 -6.73
C ARG A 132 13.13 -8.86 -7.80
N SER A 133 12.26 -9.75 -8.26
CA SER A 133 11.18 -9.39 -9.18
C SER A 133 10.16 -8.48 -8.47
N ALA A 134 9.85 -8.74 -7.20
CA ALA A 134 8.88 -7.96 -6.42
C ALA A 134 9.24 -6.48 -6.35
N VAL A 135 10.51 -6.15 -6.09
CA VAL A 135 10.95 -4.74 -6.00
C VAL A 135 10.79 -4.00 -7.33
N ALA A 136 11.06 -4.67 -8.45
CA ALA A 136 10.89 -4.10 -9.78
C ALA A 136 9.41 -3.93 -10.14
N THR A 137 8.60 -4.95 -9.90
CA THR A 137 7.15 -4.92 -10.14
C THR A 137 6.46 -3.84 -9.31
N PHE A 138 6.78 -3.74 -8.01
CA PHE A 138 6.23 -2.67 -7.17
C PHE A 138 6.60 -1.28 -7.69
N ASN A 139 7.88 -1.04 -7.97
CA ASN A 139 8.34 0.26 -8.48
C ASN A 139 7.59 0.65 -9.77
N PHE A 140 7.47 -0.27 -10.72
CA PHE A 140 6.76 -0.03 -11.97
C PHE A 140 5.30 0.36 -11.74
N LEU A 141 4.57 -0.44 -10.95
CA LEU A 141 3.16 -0.21 -10.66
C LEU A 141 2.92 1.08 -9.85
N ASN A 142 3.84 1.39 -8.92
CA ASN A 142 3.79 2.60 -8.12
C ASN A 142 4.08 3.84 -8.99
N ASP A 143 5.02 3.73 -9.95
CA ASP A 143 5.31 4.77 -10.94
C ASP A 143 4.14 5.01 -11.91
N GLU A 144 3.34 3.99 -12.20
CA GLU A 144 2.06 4.13 -12.92
C GLU A 144 0.94 4.80 -12.09
N GLY A 145 1.16 5.01 -10.79
CA GLY A 145 0.15 5.58 -9.88
C GLY A 145 -0.95 4.60 -9.51
N ARG A 146 -0.71 3.29 -9.63
CA ARG A 146 -1.66 2.27 -9.20
C ARG A 146 -1.72 2.19 -7.67
N LEU A 147 -2.88 1.78 -7.14
CA LEU A 147 -3.03 1.45 -5.73
C LEU A 147 -2.39 0.09 -5.43
N VAL A 148 -1.06 0.07 -5.38
CA VAL A 148 -0.25 -1.14 -5.17
C VAL A 148 0.33 -1.15 -3.76
N ALA A 149 0.27 -2.32 -3.13
CA ALA A 149 1.05 -2.63 -1.94
C ALA A 149 2.13 -3.66 -2.27
N ALA A 150 3.19 -3.67 -1.46
CA ALA A 150 4.19 -4.73 -1.47
C ALA A 150 4.35 -5.31 -0.06
N ALA A 151 4.57 -6.61 0.04
CA ALA A 151 5.02 -7.31 1.23
C ALA A 151 6.15 -8.25 0.81
N ILE A 152 7.38 -7.98 1.24
CA ILE A 152 8.58 -8.57 0.64
C ILE A 152 9.49 -9.13 1.74
N LEU A 153 9.76 -10.43 1.66
CA LEU A 153 10.80 -11.09 2.45
C LEU A 153 12.20 -10.77 1.88
N PRO A 154 13.26 -10.61 2.70
CA PRO A 154 14.63 -10.51 2.21
C PRO A 154 15.02 -11.61 1.24
N PHE A 155 15.97 -11.33 0.34
CA PHE A 155 16.43 -12.34 -0.61
C PHE A 155 17.14 -13.52 0.07
N GLY A 156 17.69 -13.33 1.26
CA GLY A 156 18.30 -14.39 2.07
C GLY A 156 17.29 -15.23 2.85
N SER A 157 16.00 -14.90 2.83
CA SER A 157 14.99 -15.65 3.57
C SER A 157 14.88 -17.09 3.08
N GLU A 158 14.81 -18.01 4.04
CA GLU A 158 14.57 -19.43 3.80
C GLU A 158 13.09 -19.69 3.47
N SER A 159 12.84 -20.85 2.84
CA SER A 159 11.49 -21.32 2.49
C SER A 159 10.76 -21.95 3.67
#